data_AF-A0A9D0HGX9-F1
#
_entry.id   AF-A0A9D0HGX9-F1
#
_cell.length_a   1.000
_cell.length_b   1.000
_cell.length_c   1.000
_cell.angle_alpha   90.00
_cell.angle_beta   90.00
_cell.angle_gamma   90.00
#
_symmetry.space_group_name_H-M   'P 1'
#
loop_
_entity.id
_entity.type
_entity.pdbx_description
1 polymer ?
#
loop_
_entity_poly.entity_id
_entity_poly.type
_entity_poly.pdbx_seq_one_letter_code
_entity_poly.pdbx_strand_id
1 'polypeptide(L)'
;MSDDAFTHHAAHFEPGIVHAGVELSEAEAKYAELFSEVIWDGLITTSNQLRLENARKVFGLSPQRTQQLEAALTAAHEMRTDSSVLIEAEEAPSSRGTLAPTAAAGDPGMQALQLRIRTLEKDKRELRSSNRRLSGHVNELEELVEQLQSALQSTLQELADAHEELSASSQELVSSRREIEAAKSVRTPASQPPPLDSLRGVDIPFPAHSLTQKRHDDEIDWSTPGHTGPSDDPSDLHRQLDDDPRDTHTLKRMFDALRRRQDIDRRWCVAQVLVYLGEANDEQRELYERHAHAGLVTPRRAVNEDEWRELLFHSTQDHLIGDVLAEVAEAVLLGQLTRLKPGCRQQPDEALLVDPHESSVQAVRSFGWAAEFLGQKVPPLYADPAFEGITEMVLTPNPATRLGRGSLVGRTNKELAFLAGQHLCWYRKEHLLGRAVGSLQQLEDVLLAALAIGNPALPMTEAKKDRVEPLVEALQPLLDEATILRLQQLYDDFAEAGCIVDVARWHRAVERTALFSGLLLANDLDVAEAVLTLQQHNATDVEMEELIVFFTAARCSELRRRVGIALAPQTAL
;
A
#
# COMPACT_ATOMS: atom_id res chain seq x y z
N MET A 1 -35.21 50.45 40.65
CA MET A 1 -34.41 49.22 40.81
C MET A 1 -33.57 49.12 39.56
N SER A 2 -32.25 49.06 39.75
CA SER A 2 -31.22 49.31 38.73
C SER A 2 -31.22 48.23 37.64
N ASP A 3 -31.18 48.66 36.38
CA ASP A 3 -30.66 47.88 35.26
C ASP A 3 -29.16 47.70 35.50
N ASP A 4 -28.73 46.51 35.90
CA ASP A 4 -27.33 46.12 35.86
C ASP A 4 -27.02 45.59 34.47
N ALA A 5 -26.63 46.51 33.58
CA ALA A 5 -26.05 46.17 32.29
C ALA A 5 -24.68 45.53 32.51
N PHE A 6 -24.61 44.23 32.21
CA PHE A 6 -23.39 43.43 32.25
C PHE A 6 -22.32 44.08 31.35
N THR A 7 -21.23 44.56 31.95
CA THR A 7 -20.12 45.23 31.25
C THR A 7 -18.89 44.32 31.26
N HIS A 8 -18.39 43.97 30.08
CA HIS A 8 -17.18 43.15 29.91
C HIS A 8 -15.93 44.01 29.68
N HIS A 9 -14.80 43.59 30.25
CA HIS A 9 -13.49 44.15 29.95
C HIS A 9 -12.94 43.60 28.63
N ALA A 10 -12.80 44.46 27.61
CA ALA A 10 -12.37 44.10 26.26
C ALA A 10 -10.94 43.52 26.14
N ALA A 11 -10.14 43.50 27.20
CA ALA A 11 -8.76 42.99 27.18
C ALA A 11 -8.64 41.47 27.40
N HIS A 12 -9.71 40.79 27.83
CA HIS A 12 -9.70 39.37 28.21
C HIS A 12 -10.85 38.56 27.61
N PHE A 13 -11.52 39.10 26.60
CA PHE A 13 -12.67 38.46 25.96
C PHE A 13 -12.22 37.76 24.67
N GLU A 14 -12.17 36.42 24.70
CA GLU A 14 -12.02 35.61 23.50
C GLU A 14 -13.40 35.13 23.00
N PRO A 15 -13.76 35.36 21.73
CA PRO A 15 -15.01 34.84 21.18
C PRO A 15 -14.97 33.31 21.08
N GLY A 16 -16.00 32.66 21.60
CA GLY A 16 -16.08 31.20 21.65
C GLY A 16 -16.28 30.55 20.27
N ILE A 17 -15.62 29.42 20.05
CA ILE A 17 -15.83 28.53 18.89
C ILE A 17 -16.80 27.43 19.36
N VAL A 18 -17.82 27.12 18.56
CA VAL A 18 -18.74 26.03 18.87
C VAL A 18 -18.11 24.70 18.45
N HIS A 19 -17.79 23.84 19.43
CA HIS A 19 -17.33 22.47 19.17
C HIS A 19 -18.26 21.50 19.91
N ALA A 20 -18.81 20.53 19.19
CA ALA A 20 -19.77 19.54 19.74
C ALA A 20 -20.97 20.15 20.52
N GLY A 21 -21.39 21.38 20.19
CA GLY A 21 -22.55 22.05 20.81
C GLY A 21 -22.26 22.85 22.08
N VAL A 22 -20.99 23.06 22.44
CA VAL A 22 -20.57 23.89 23.59
C VAL A 22 -19.74 25.09 23.08
N GLU A 23 -19.96 26.29 23.65
CA GLU A 23 -19.11 27.47 23.41
C GLU A 23 -17.77 27.29 24.15
N LEU A 24 -16.68 27.16 23.40
CA LEU A 24 -15.33 26.93 23.91
C LEU A 24 -14.40 28.10 23.59
N SER A 25 -13.51 28.49 24.51
CA SER A 25 -12.36 29.36 24.16
C SER A 25 -11.39 28.63 23.22
N GLU A 26 -10.45 29.35 22.59
CA GLU A 26 -9.50 28.72 21.63
C GLU A 26 -8.63 27.64 22.30
N ALA A 27 -8.24 27.87 23.55
CA ALA A 27 -7.50 26.90 24.36
C ALA A 27 -8.37 25.69 24.77
N GLU A 28 -9.65 25.91 25.08
CA GLU A 28 -10.61 24.85 25.39
C GLU A 28 -10.95 24.00 24.16
N ALA A 29 -11.02 24.60 22.97
CA ALA A 29 -11.26 23.88 21.72
C ALA A 29 -10.11 22.93 21.37
N LYS A 30 -8.85 23.37 21.51
CA LYS A 30 -7.66 22.53 21.29
C LYS A 30 -7.58 21.38 22.30
N TYR A 31 -7.97 21.63 23.55
CA TYR A 31 -8.06 20.58 24.56
C TYR A 31 -9.20 19.60 24.27
N ALA A 32 -10.35 20.08 23.82
CA ALA A 32 -11.50 19.24 23.47
C ALA A 32 -11.21 18.33 22.27
N GLU A 33 -10.47 18.83 21.28
CA GLU A 33 -10.00 18.05 20.13
C GLU A 33 -9.05 16.93 20.59
N LEU A 34 -8.04 17.27 21.40
CA LEU A 34 -7.11 16.29 21.98
C LEU A 34 -7.84 15.24 22.85
N PHE A 35 -8.80 15.66 23.66
CA PHE A 35 -9.58 14.74 24.49
C PHE A 35 -10.44 13.82 23.63
N SER A 36 -11.02 14.32 22.53
CA SER A 36 -11.81 13.52 21.59
C SER A 36 -10.96 12.48 20.85
N GLU A 37 -9.71 12.81 20.51
CA GLU A 37 -8.71 11.88 19.99
C GLU A 37 -8.42 10.76 20.99
N VAL A 38 -8.23 11.12 22.27
CA VAL A 38 -7.88 10.18 23.34
C VAL A 38 -9.02 9.22 23.69
N ILE A 39 -10.28 9.67 23.65
CA ILE A 39 -11.44 8.81 23.97
C ILE A 39 -11.98 8.06 22.74
N TRP A 40 -11.39 8.22 21.55
CA TRP A 40 -11.89 7.64 20.31
C TRP A 40 -11.99 6.11 20.36
N ASP A 41 -11.03 5.46 21.02
CA ASP A 41 -10.98 4.02 21.22
C ASP A 41 -11.75 3.54 22.47
N GLY A 42 -12.36 4.46 23.21
CA GLY A 42 -13.09 4.19 24.45
C GLY A 42 -12.20 3.78 25.62
N LEU A 43 -10.87 3.94 25.53
CA LEU A 43 -9.94 3.54 26.58
C LEU A 43 -8.89 4.62 26.88
N ILE A 44 -8.98 5.21 28.06
CA ILE A 44 -8.00 6.20 28.53
C ILE A 44 -6.85 5.45 29.23
N THR A 45 -5.75 5.25 28.49
CA THR A 45 -4.48 4.68 29.02
C THR A 45 -3.76 5.63 29.97
N THR A 46 -2.86 5.10 30.82
CA THR A 46 -2.03 5.92 31.72
C THR A 46 -1.16 6.94 30.96
N SER A 47 -0.67 6.59 29.77
CA SER A 47 0.07 7.50 28.90
C SER A 47 -0.80 8.66 28.41
N ASN A 48 -2.03 8.35 27.99
CA ASN A 48 -2.99 9.36 27.56
C ASN A 48 -3.43 10.29 28.70
N GLN A 49 -3.55 9.78 29.93
CA GLN A 49 -3.80 10.63 31.11
C GLN A 49 -2.68 11.65 31.33
N LEU A 50 -1.43 11.22 31.22
CA LEU A 50 -0.28 12.10 31.36
C LEU A 50 -0.25 13.17 30.25
N ARG A 51 -0.59 12.78 29.02
CA ARG A 51 -0.71 13.67 27.85
C ARG A 51 -1.81 14.73 28.08
N LEU A 52 -2.96 14.33 28.59
CA LEU A 52 -4.06 15.24 28.96
C LEU A 52 -3.67 16.17 30.12
N GLU A 53 -3.00 15.66 31.15
CA GLU A 53 -2.57 16.48 32.28
C GLU A 53 -1.53 17.54 31.86
N ASN A 54 -0.60 17.16 30.99
CA ASN A 54 0.38 18.08 30.40
C ASN A 54 -0.31 19.12 29.51
N ALA A 55 -1.24 18.71 28.66
CA ALA A 55 -2.01 19.63 27.82
C ALA A 55 -2.79 20.65 28.68
N ARG A 56 -3.45 20.21 29.75
CA ARG A 56 -4.14 21.11 30.70
C ARG A 56 -3.20 22.16 31.28
N LYS A 57 -1.97 21.77 31.65
CA LYS A 57 -0.95 22.68 32.20
C LYS A 57 -0.43 23.66 31.13
N VAL A 58 -0.18 23.18 29.91
CA VAL A 58 0.32 23.98 28.79
C VAL A 58 -0.70 25.01 28.31
N PHE A 59 -1.98 24.62 28.24
CA PHE A 59 -3.07 25.51 27.83
C PHE A 59 -3.61 26.38 28.97
N GLY A 60 -3.07 26.26 30.19
CA GLY A 60 -3.47 27.08 31.34
C GLY A 60 -4.92 26.89 31.77
N LEU A 61 -5.51 25.72 31.50
CA LEU A 61 -6.94 25.48 31.73
C LEU A 61 -7.23 25.23 33.22
N SER A 62 -8.33 25.81 33.71
CA SER A 62 -8.74 25.59 35.10
C SER A 62 -9.19 24.13 35.32
N PRO A 63 -8.82 23.47 36.44
CA PRO A 63 -9.15 22.06 36.67
C PRO A 63 -10.66 21.77 36.66
N GLN A 64 -11.46 22.68 37.23
CA GLN A 64 -12.91 22.53 37.31
C GLN A 64 -13.58 22.62 35.93
N ARG A 65 -13.13 23.55 35.09
CA ARG A 65 -13.66 23.72 33.73
C ARG A 65 -13.26 22.57 32.82
N THR A 66 -12.03 22.09 32.96
CA THR A 66 -11.52 20.93 32.22
C THR A 66 -12.35 19.69 32.53
N GLN A 67 -12.64 19.42 33.81
CA GLN A 67 -13.46 18.29 34.21
C GLN A 67 -14.90 18.36 33.66
N GLN A 68 -15.49 19.55 33.56
CA GLN A 68 -16.79 19.75 32.93
C GLN A 68 -16.76 19.45 31.43
N LEU A 69 -15.69 19.86 30.74
CA LEU A 69 -15.49 19.58 29.31
C LEU A 69 -15.30 18.09 29.06
N GLU A 70 -14.45 17.42 29.84
CA GLU A 70 -14.22 15.98 29.74
C GLU A 70 -15.51 15.17 29.99
N ALA A 71 -16.29 15.55 31.01
CA ALA A 71 -17.57 14.91 31.29
C ALA A 71 -18.58 15.11 30.15
N ALA A 72 -18.65 16.31 29.57
CA ALA A 72 -19.54 16.61 28.45
C ALA A 72 -19.14 15.84 27.18
N LEU A 73 -17.85 15.78 26.86
CA LEU A 73 -17.32 15.06 25.70
C LEU A 73 -17.45 13.55 25.85
N THR A 74 -17.22 13.03 27.06
CA THR A 74 -17.44 11.61 27.37
C THR A 74 -18.92 11.24 27.18
N ALA A 75 -19.85 12.01 27.75
CA ALA A 75 -21.28 11.78 27.58
C ALA A 75 -21.72 11.85 26.11
N ALA A 76 -21.19 12.80 25.34
CA ALA A 76 -21.47 12.93 23.91
C ALA A 76 -20.91 11.76 23.09
N HIS A 77 -19.75 11.22 23.47
CA HIS A 77 -19.16 10.04 22.85
C HIS A 77 -19.97 8.78 23.18
N GLU A 78 -20.32 8.57 24.45
CA GLU A 78 -21.12 7.41 24.89
C GLU A 78 -22.51 7.38 24.23
N MET A 79 -23.15 8.54 24.04
CA MET A 79 -24.42 8.64 23.30
C MET A 79 -24.29 8.29 21.81
N ARG A 80 -23.10 8.46 21.21
CA ARG A 80 -22.85 8.20 19.78
C ARG A 80 -22.44 6.75 19.52
N THR A 81 -21.67 6.14 20.42
CA THR A 81 -21.00 4.86 20.20
C THR A 81 -21.61 3.71 21.02
N ASP A 82 -22.62 3.99 21.86
CA ASP A 82 -23.32 3.04 22.75
C ASP A 82 -22.36 2.18 23.61
N SER A 83 -21.17 2.75 23.91
CA SER A 83 -20.04 2.12 24.58
C SER A 83 -19.47 3.08 25.62
N SER A 84 -19.20 2.59 26.84
CA SER A 84 -18.69 3.40 27.96
C SER A 84 -17.18 3.62 27.87
N VAL A 85 -16.70 4.83 28.15
CA VAL A 85 -15.27 5.14 28.19
C VAL A 85 -14.65 4.57 29.48
N LEU A 86 -13.61 3.73 29.34
CA LEU A 86 -12.94 3.06 30.45
C LEU A 86 -11.58 3.71 30.74
N ILE A 87 -11.25 3.86 32.03
CA ILE A 87 -9.95 4.34 32.49
C ILE A 87 -9.10 3.15 32.92
N GLU A 88 -7.89 3.03 32.38
CA GLU A 88 -6.93 1.98 32.75
C GLU A 88 -6.42 2.22 34.18
N ALA A 89 -6.67 1.26 35.09
CA ALA A 89 -6.14 1.29 36.45
C ALA A 89 -4.79 0.57 36.50
N GLU A 90 -3.74 1.27 36.92
CA GLU A 90 -2.36 0.78 36.97
C GLU A 90 -2.21 -0.39 37.96
N GLU A 91 -1.84 -1.59 37.48
CA GLU A 91 -1.34 -2.67 38.33
C GLU A 91 0.08 -2.32 38.80
N ALA A 92 0.20 -1.81 40.03
CA ALA A 92 1.48 -1.47 40.63
C ALA A 92 2.43 -2.69 40.76
N PRO A 93 3.75 -2.51 40.57
CA PRO A 93 4.72 -3.60 40.56
C PRO A 93 4.80 -4.30 41.91
N SER A 94 4.63 -5.62 41.88
CA SER A 94 4.63 -6.51 43.03
C SER A 94 5.96 -6.50 43.79
N SER A 95 6.05 -5.70 44.86
CA SER A 95 7.00 -5.91 45.94
C SER A 95 6.51 -7.05 46.84
N ARG A 96 7.28 -8.14 46.87
CA ARG A 96 7.10 -9.26 47.81
C ARG A 96 6.98 -8.74 49.26
N GLY A 97 5.80 -8.89 49.85
CA GLY A 97 5.55 -8.64 51.27
C GLY A 97 4.26 -9.31 51.70
N THR A 98 4.37 -10.44 52.38
CA THR A 98 3.29 -11.21 53.00
C THR A 98 2.41 -10.34 53.90
N LEU A 99 1.11 -10.20 53.59
CA LEU A 99 0.04 -10.08 54.59
C LEU A 99 -1.29 -10.62 54.04
N ALA A 100 -2.06 -11.22 54.95
CA ALA A 100 -3.21 -12.10 54.77
C ALA A 100 -4.48 -11.43 54.18
N PRO A 101 -5.51 -12.21 53.78
CA PRO A 101 -6.62 -11.74 52.96
C PRO A 101 -7.67 -11.02 53.81
N THR A 102 -7.94 -9.75 53.52
CA THR A 102 -9.18 -9.10 53.96
C THR A 102 -10.23 -9.26 52.87
N ALA A 103 -11.14 -10.20 53.12
CA ALA A 103 -12.38 -10.33 52.41
C ALA A 103 -13.19 -9.02 52.54
N ALA A 104 -13.37 -8.32 51.43
CA ALA A 104 -14.50 -7.42 51.23
C ALA A 104 -15.45 -8.09 50.21
N ALA A 105 -16.09 -9.16 50.67
CA ALA A 105 -17.27 -9.70 50.02
C ALA A 105 -18.40 -8.68 50.20
N GLY A 106 -18.67 -7.85 49.20
CA GLY A 106 -19.84 -6.98 49.27
C GLY A 106 -19.93 -5.78 48.34
N ASP A 107 -18.97 -5.51 47.45
CA ASP A 107 -19.16 -4.41 46.49
C ASP A 107 -20.04 -4.89 45.31
N PRO A 108 -21.30 -4.41 45.16
CA PRO A 108 -22.19 -4.84 44.10
C PRO A 108 -21.63 -4.52 42.70
N GLY A 109 -20.78 -3.50 42.57
CA GLY A 109 -20.09 -3.19 41.31
C GLY A 109 -19.08 -4.28 40.93
N MET A 110 -18.31 -4.79 41.91
CA MET A 110 -17.35 -5.87 41.68
C MET A 110 -18.05 -7.19 41.34
N GLN A 111 -19.21 -7.47 41.95
CA GLN A 111 -20.00 -8.65 41.62
C GLN A 111 -20.62 -8.56 40.22
N ALA A 112 -21.11 -7.39 39.82
CA ALA A 112 -21.63 -7.16 38.47
C ALA A 112 -20.52 -7.30 37.41
N LEU A 113 -19.32 -6.77 37.68
CA LEU A 113 -18.15 -6.96 36.83
C LEU A 113 -17.72 -8.43 36.75
N GLN A 114 -17.67 -9.15 37.88
CA GLN A 114 -17.34 -10.58 37.89
C GLN A 114 -18.37 -11.41 37.11
N LEU A 115 -19.65 -11.05 37.17
CA LEU A 115 -20.68 -11.68 36.35
C LEU A 115 -20.48 -11.36 34.87
N ARG A 116 -20.22 -10.09 34.50
CA ARG A 116 -19.99 -9.69 33.11
C ARG A 116 -18.74 -10.33 32.52
N ILE A 117 -17.65 -10.42 33.27
CA ILE A 117 -16.42 -11.13 32.88
C ILE A 117 -16.75 -12.59 32.59
N ARG A 118 -17.50 -13.27 33.47
CA ARG A 118 -17.90 -14.66 33.22
C ARG A 118 -18.78 -14.82 31.99
N THR A 119 -19.67 -13.86 31.72
CA THR A 119 -20.48 -13.87 30.49
C THR A 119 -19.63 -13.66 29.25
N LEU A 120 -18.72 -12.67 29.26
CA LEU A 120 -17.81 -12.42 28.14
C LEU A 120 -16.83 -13.58 27.92
N GLU A 121 -16.37 -14.24 28.98
CA GLU A 121 -15.56 -15.45 28.88
C GLU A 121 -16.34 -16.64 28.31
N LYS A 122 -17.65 -16.69 28.55
CA LYS A 122 -18.54 -17.68 27.92
C LYS A 122 -18.71 -17.36 26.44
N ASP A 123 -19.02 -16.12 26.09
CA ASP A 123 -19.22 -15.67 24.71
C ASP A 123 -17.93 -15.83 23.87
N LYS A 124 -16.77 -15.49 24.45
CA LYS A 124 -15.44 -15.72 23.83
C LYS A 124 -15.18 -17.21 23.58
N ARG A 125 -15.60 -18.09 24.49
CA ARG A 125 -15.47 -19.55 24.29
C ARG A 125 -16.42 -20.04 23.20
N GLU A 126 -17.65 -19.53 23.15
CA GLU A 126 -18.63 -19.85 22.10
C GLU A 126 -18.13 -19.38 20.73
N LEU A 127 -17.64 -18.15 20.60
CA LEU A 127 -17.06 -17.64 19.36
C LEU A 127 -15.83 -18.45 18.92
N ARG A 128 -14.93 -18.80 19.85
CA ARG A 128 -13.79 -19.68 19.55
C ARG A 128 -14.22 -21.08 19.11
N SER A 129 -15.35 -21.58 19.62
CA SER A 129 -15.91 -22.86 19.15
C SER A 129 -16.54 -22.73 17.77
N SER A 130 -17.21 -21.60 17.48
CA SER A 130 -17.79 -21.29 16.17
C SER A 130 -16.68 -21.16 15.11
N ASN A 131 -15.61 -20.42 15.40
CA ASN A 131 -14.47 -20.30 14.49
C ASN A 131 -13.78 -21.64 14.22
N ARG A 132 -13.62 -22.50 15.24
CA ARG A 132 -13.10 -23.86 15.01
C ARG A 132 -14.02 -24.68 14.11
N ARG A 133 -15.34 -24.54 14.26
CA ARG A 133 -16.32 -25.23 13.41
C ARG A 133 -16.30 -24.70 11.96
N LEU A 134 -16.24 -23.38 11.79
CA LEU A 134 -16.11 -22.75 10.48
C LEU A 134 -14.81 -23.14 9.79
N SER A 135 -13.69 -23.15 10.52
CA SER A 135 -12.40 -23.64 9.99
C SER A 135 -12.48 -25.12 9.60
N GLY A 136 -13.20 -25.95 10.37
CA GLY A 136 -13.48 -27.33 9.99
C GLY A 136 -14.27 -27.45 8.68
N HIS A 137 -15.32 -26.64 8.49
CA HIS A 137 -16.07 -26.62 7.23
C HIS A 137 -15.22 -26.11 6.06
N VAL A 138 -14.30 -25.16 6.28
CA VAL A 138 -13.37 -24.70 5.24
C VAL A 138 -12.45 -25.84 4.80
N ASN A 139 -11.86 -26.57 5.74
CA ASN A 139 -11.02 -27.73 5.42
C ASN A 139 -11.81 -28.84 4.70
N GLU A 140 -13.06 -29.09 5.09
CA GLU A 140 -13.94 -30.04 4.38
C GLU A 140 -14.23 -29.59 2.94
N LEU A 141 -14.44 -28.29 2.73
CA LEU A 141 -14.62 -27.73 1.39
C LEU A 141 -13.35 -27.83 0.54
N GLU A 142 -12.19 -27.59 1.13
CA GLU A 142 -10.89 -27.76 0.45
C GLU A 142 -10.68 -29.23 0.03
N GLU A 143 -10.96 -30.19 0.91
CA GLU A 143 -10.87 -31.63 0.58
C GLU A 143 -11.85 -32.03 -0.54
N LEU A 144 -13.07 -31.49 -0.53
CA LEU A 144 -14.03 -31.72 -1.62
C LEU A 144 -13.57 -31.11 -2.96
N VAL A 145 -12.94 -29.93 -2.92
CA VAL A 145 -12.37 -29.30 -4.13
C VAL A 145 -11.24 -30.16 -4.69
N GLU A 146 -10.34 -30.67 -3.84
CA GLU A 146 -9.27 -31.59 -4.28
C GLU A 146 -9.83 -32.89 -4.88
N GLN A 147 -10.88 -33.46 -4.27
CA GLN A 147 -11.55 -34.65 -4.80
C GLN A 147 -12.19 -34.38 -6.16
N LEU A 148 -12.85 -33.23 -6.34
CA LEU A 148 -13.44 -32.84 -7.63
C LEU A 148 -12.38 -32.59 -8.70
N GLN A 149 -11.26 -31.96 -8.35
CA GLN A 149 -10.14 -31.75 -9.26
C GLN A 149 -9.54 -33.08 -9.72
N SER A 150 -9.33 -34.02 -8.79
CA SER A 150 -8.85 -35.37 -9.10
C SER A 150 -9.82 -36.15 -10.00
N ALA A 151 -11.12 -36.09 -9.71
CA ALA A 151 -12.15 -36.72 -10.55
C ALA A 151 -12.18 -36.12 -11.96
N LEU A 152 -12.10 -34.78 -12.08
CA LEU A 152 -12.06 -34.10 -13.36
C LEU A 152 -10.82 -34.51 -14.17
N GLN A 153 -9.65 -34.57 -13.52
CA GLN A 153 -8.40 -34.98 -14.16
C GLN A 153 -8.47 -36.43 -14.65
N SER A 154 -9.09 -37.34 -13.89
CA SER A 154 -9.36 -38.72 -14.32
C SER A 154 -10.26 -38.76 -15.57
N THR A 155 -11.35 -38.00 -15.58
CA THR A 155 -12.26 -37.98 -16.75
C THR A 155 -11.61 -37.39 -18.00
N LEU A 156 -10.74 -36.39 -17.84
CA LEU A 156 -9.97 -35.83 -18.94
C LEU A 156 -8.97 -36.84 -19.51
N GLN A 157 -8.35 -37.66 -18.65
CA GLN A 157 -7.47 -38.74 -19.11
C GLN A 157 -8.24 -39.81 -19.88
N GLU A 158 -9.40 -40.26 -19.38
CA GLU A 158 -10.26 -41.22 -20.10
C GLU A 158 -10.70 -40.69 -21.48
N LEU A 159 -11.02 -39.39 -21.57
CA LEU A 159 -11.34 -38.72 -22.84
C LEU A 159 -10.14 -38.67 -23.80
N ALA A 160 -8.93 -38.44 -23.27
CA ALA A 160 -7.71 -38.43 -24.07
C ALA A 160 -7.41 -39.82 -24.64
N ASP A 161 -7.50 -40.86 -23.81
CA ASP A 161 -7.28 -42.25 -24.22
C ASP A 161 -8.31 -42.68 -25.29
N ALA A 162 -9.59 -42.32 -25.10
CA ALA A 162 -10.65 -42.58 -26.09
C ALA A 162 -10.41 -41.85 -27.42
N HIS A 163 -9.85 -40.62 -27.37
CA HIS A 163 -9.49 -39.88 -28.57
C HIS A 163 -8.35 -40.58 -29.34
N GLU A 164 -7.36 -41.13 -28.63
CA GLU A 164 -6.27 -41.88 -29.22
C GLU A 164 -6.78 -43.15 -29.94
N GLU A 165 -7.66 -43.93 -29.30
CA GLU A 165 -8.30 -45.11 -29.91
C GLU A 165 -9.13 -44.78 -31.16
N LEU A 166 -9.90 -43.67 -31.12
CA LEU A 166 -10.65 -43.16 -32.27
C LEU A 166 -9.73 -42.73 -33.41
N SER A 167 -8.60 -42.10 -33.08
CA SER A 167 -7.60 -41.69 -34.07
C SER A 167 -6.95 -42.89 -34.77
N ALA A 168 -6.63 -43.95 -34.01
CA ALA A 168 -6.08 -45.19 -34.53
C ALA A 168 -7.09 -45.90 -35.45
N SER A 169 -8.35 -46.03 -35.00
CA SER A 169 -9.44 -46.62 -35.81
C SER A 169 -9.68 -45.84 -37.12
N SER A 170 -9.59 -44.51 -37.07
CA SER A 170 -9.70 -43.66 -38.25
C SER A 170 -8.55 -43.90 -39.24
N GLN A 171 -7.31 -44.04 -38.75
CA GLN A 171 -6.16 -44.36 -39.60
C GLN A 171 -6.30 -45.75 -40.26
N GLU A 172 -6.78 -46.75 -39.54
CA GLU A 172 -7.07 -48.08 -40.09
C GLU A 172 -8.14 -48.03 -41.19
N LEU A 173 -9.23 -47.27 -40.99
CA LEU A 173 -10.27 -47.08 -42.01
C LEU A 173 -9.73 -46.36 -43.25
N VAL A 174 -8.87 -45.36 -43.07
CA VAL A 174 -8.21 -44.66 -44.20
C VAL A 174 -7.29 -45.62 -44.96
N SER A 175 -6.55 -46.49 -44.26
CA SER A 175 -5.71 -47.50 -44.89
C SER A 175 -6.54 -48.53 -45.68
N SER A 176 -7.62 -49.06 -45.08
CA SER A 176 -8.56 -49.98 -45.72
C SER A 176 -9.22 -49.36 -46.95
N ARG A 177 -9.58 -48.07 -46.90
CA ARG A 177 -10.14 -47.35 -48.05
C ARG A 177 -9.14 -47.23 -49.19
N ARG A 178 -7.87 -46.96 -48.90
CA ARG A 178 -6.79 -46.91 -49.91
C ARG A 178 -6.59 -48.28 -50.57
N GLU A 179 -6.66 -49.37 -49.81
CA GLU A 179 -6.58 -50.73 -50.36
C GLU A 179 -7.76 -51.05 -51.29
N ILE A 180 -8.99 -50.65 -50.92
CA ILE A 180 -10.17 -50.82 -51.78
C ILE A 180 -10.06 -49.97 -53.06
N GLU A 181 -9.58 -48.73 -52.97
CA GLU A 181 -9.33 -47.88 -54.14
C GLU A 181 -8.23 -48.46 -55.05
N ALA A 182 -7.17 -49.02 -54.48
CA ALA A 182 -6.14 -49.75 -55.22
C ALA A 182 -6.71 -51.01 -55.91
N ALA A 183 -7.55 -51.77 -55.23
CA ALA A 183 -8.22 -52.96 -55.79
C ALA A 183 -9.22 -52.60 -56.92
N LYS A 184 -9.85 -51.41 -56.85
CA LYS A 184 -10.69 -50.88 -57.93
C LYS A 184 -9.86 -50.40 -59.13
N SER A 185 -8.66 -49.85 -58.90
CA SER A 185 -7.72 -49.42 -59.94
C SER A 185 -7.14 -50.59 -60.76
N VAL A 186 -6.97 -51.77 -60.15
CA VAL A 186 -6.46 -52.98 -60.82
C VAL A 186 -7.48 -53.66 -61.75
N ARG A 187 -8.77 -53.29 -61.69
CA ARG A 187 -9.76 -53.74 -62.70
C ARG A 187 -9.76 -52.82 -63.92
N THR A 188 -8.78 -53.02 -64.79
CA THR A 188 -8.80 -52.50 -66.18
C THR A 188 -9.81 -53.29 -67.03
N PRO A 189 -10.57 -52.64 -67.94
CA PRO A 189 -11.68 -53.27 -68.65
C PRO A 189 -11.19 -54.06 -69.86
N ALA A 190 -11.78 -55.23 -70.09
CA ALA A 190 -11.69 -55.91 -71.37
C ALA A 190 -13.01 -56.58 -71.74
N SER A 191 -13.51 -56.16 -72.91
CA SER A 191 -14.38 -56.90 -73.82
C SER A 191 -15.91 -56.77 -73.69
N GLN A 192 -16.45 -55.96 -74.60
CA GLN A 192 -17.71 -56.05 -75.39
C GLN A 192 -19.07 -56.38 -74.73
N PRO A 193 -20.15 -55.70 -75.16
CA PRO A 193 -21.50 -55.90 -74.62
C PRO A 193 -22.27 -57.00 -75.37
N PRO A 194 -23.26 -57.62 -74.70
CA PRO A 194 -24.50 -58.07 -75.34
C PRO A 194 -25.75 -57.43 -74.70
N PRO A 195 -26.94 -57.57 -75.33
CA PRO A 195 -27.99 -56.56 -75.29
C PRO A 195 -29.03 -56.73 -74.15
N LEU A 196 -29.73 -55.61 -73.92
CA LEU A 196 -31.06 -55.41 -73.30
C LEU A 196 -31.78 -56.65 -72.75
N ASP A 197 -32.13 -56.67 -71.46
CA ASP A 197 -33.53 -56.46 -71.05
C ASP A 197 -33.71 -56.37 -69.51
N SER A 198 -34.80 -55.70 -69.12
CA SER A 198 -35.59 -55.91 -67.89
C SER A 198 -35.23 -55.23 -66.54
N LEU A 199 -36.10 -54.26 -66.18
CA LEU A 199 -36.75 -54.02 -64.86
C LEU A 199 -35.94 -53.24 -63.79
N ARG A 200 -36.26 -51.95 -63.57
CA ARG A 200 -37.27 -51.38 -62.65
C ARG A 200 -36.80 -51.20 -61.19
N GLY A 201 -36.91 -49.96 -60.70
CA GLY A 201 -36.87 -49.58 -59.27
C GLY A 201 -35.85 -48.47 -59.01
N VAL A 202 -36.18 -47.16 -59.12
CA VAL A 202 -36.87 -46.34 -58.08
C VAL A 202 -36.04 -46.34 -56.78
N ASP A 203 -35.58 -45.25 -56.18
CA ASP A 203 -35.60 -43.81 -56.42
C ASP A 203 -34.43 -43.20 -55.63
N ILE A 204 -33.84 -42.13 -56.14
CA ILE A 204 -33.01 -41.19 -55.36
C ILE A 204 -33.98 -40.25 -54.61
N PRO A 205 -33.66 -39.70 -53.43
CA PRO A 205 -33.16 -38.32 -53.46
C PRO A 205 -32.10 -37.98 -52.39
N PHE A 206 -30.96 -37.49 -52.88
CA PHE A 206 -30.16 -36.38 -52.33
C PHE A 206 -31.06 -35.15 -52.01
N PRO A 207 -30.69 -34.13 -51.18
CA PRO A 207 -29.47 -33.32 -51.41
C PRO A 207 -28.80 -32.67 -50.17
N ALA A 208 -27.48 -32.45 -50.21
CA ALA A 208 -26.77 -31.16 -50.38
C ALA A 208 -26.74 -30.29 -49.10
N HIS A 209 -25.63 -29.73 -48.64
CA HIS A 209 -24.70 -28.78 -49.26
C HIS A 209 -23.43 -28.74 -48.38
N SER A 210 -22.20 -28.95 -48.88
CA SER A 210 -21.30 -28.00 -49.55
C SER A 210 -20.85 -26.81 -48.68
N LEU A 211 -19.55 -26.76 -48.37
CA LEU A 211 -18.59 -25.63 -48.57
C LEU A 211 -17.64 -25.31 -47.40
N THR A 212 -16.35 -25.30 -47.76
CA THR A 212 -15.25 -24.37 -47.36
C THR A 212 -14.74 -24.38 -45.91
N GLN A 213 -13.49 -24.76 -45.59
CA GLN A 213 -12.15 -24.34 -46.02
C GLN A 213 -11.64 -23.04 -45.34
N LYS A 214 -10.73 -23.18 -44.35
CA LYS A 214 -9.50 -22.38 -44.08
C LYS A 214 -8.96 -22.70 -42.66
N ARG A 215 -7.77 -23.31 -42.55
CA ARG A 215 -6.48 -22.71 -42.12
C ARG A 215 -6.52 -22.01 -40.75
N HIS A 216 -5.77 -22.52 -39.78
CA HIS A 216 -4.66 -21.80 -39.13
C HIS A 216 -3.71 -22.82 -38.49
N ASP A 217 -2.42 -22.61 -38.75
CA ASP A 217 -1.30 -23.21 -38.03
C ASP A 217 -1.21 -22.55 -36.65
N ASP A 218 -1.05 -23.32 -35.57
CA ASP A 218 -0.40 -22.86 -34.34
C ASP A 218 0.28 -24.08 -33.70
N GLU A 219 1.61 -23.99 -33.70
CA GLU A 219 2.55 -24.94 -33.13
C GLU A 219 2.58 -24.73 -31.60
N ILE A 220 1.93 -25.61 -30.86
CA ILE A 220 1.95 -25.61 -29.38
C ILE A 220 3.06 -26.56 -28.92
N ASP A 221 4.09 -25.96 -28.34
CA ASP A 221 5.19 -26.62 -27.64
C ASP A 221 4.66 -27.33 -26.37
N TRP A 222 4.64 -28.66 -26.40
CA TRP A 222 4.26 -29.51 -25.26
C TRP A 222 5.46 -29.78 -24.36
N SER A 223 5.79 -28.82 -23.49
CA SER A 223 6.65 -29.09 -22.35
C SER A 223 5.85 -29.71 -21.20
N THR A 224 6.29 -30.90 -20.76
CA THR A 224 5.73 -31.81 -19.75
C THR A 224 5.32 -31.13 -18.42
N PRO A 225 4.18 -31.50 -17.78
CA PRO A 225 3.86 -31.02 -16.43
C PRO A 225 4.68 -31.79 -15.39
N GLY A 226 5.63 -31.09 -14.76
CA GLY A 226 6.49 -31.61 -13.71
C GLY A 226 6.19 -31.03 -12.32
N HIS A 227 5.88 -31.94 -11.39
CA HIS A 227 6.13 -31.89 -9.94
C HIS A 227 5.14 -31.12 -9.03
N THR A 228 4.27 -31.88 -8.37
CA THR A 228 3.57 -31.53 -7.12
C THR A 228 4.53 -31.63 -5.92
N GLY A 229 5.51 -30.73 -5.86
CA GLY A 229 6.29 -30.41 -4.66
C GLY A 229 6.08 -28.93 -4.30
N PRO A 230 6.49 -28.45 -3.11
CA PRO A 230 6.48 -27.02 -2.83
C PRO A 230 7.32 -26.32 -3.91
N SER A 231 6.69 -25.43 -4.68
CA SER A 231 7.37 -24.72 -5.77
C SER A 231 8.61 -24.01 -5.22
N ASP A 232 9.75 -24.30 -5.84
CA ASP A 232 11.03 -23.62 -5.60
C ASP A 232 11.18 -22.43 -6.56
N ASP A 233 10.11 -22.03 -7.27
CA ASP A 233 10.14 -20.83 -8.10
C ASP A 233 10.26 -19.57 -7.23
N PRO A 234 11.24 -18.67 -7.48
CA PRO A 234 11.39 -17.45 -6.71
C PRO A 234 10.20 -16.49 -6.72
N SER A 235 9.26 -16.60 -7.67
CA SER A 235 8.04 -15.77 -7.66
C SER A 235 6.99 -16.35 -6.72
N ASP A 236 6.86 -17.68 -6.70
CA ASP A 236 5.96 -18.36 -5.74
C ASP A 236 6.46 -18.22 -4.29
N LEU A 237 7.77 -18.30 -4.08
CA LEU A 237 8.39 -18.04 -2.79
C LEU A 237 8.22 -16.58 -2.35
N HIS A 238 8.33 -15.63 -3.28
CA HIS A 238 8.10 -14.23 -2.96
C HIS A 238 6.63 -13.96 -2.59
N ARG A 239 5.67 -14.61 -3.26
CA ARG A 239 4.25 -14.55 -2.88
C ARG A 239 3.98 -15.08 -1.47
N GLN A 240 4.71 -16.12 -1.03
CA GLN A 240 4.61 -16.61 0.35
C GLN A 240 5.11 -15.57 1.38
N LEU A 241 6.10 -14.75 0.99
CA LEU A 241 6.59 -13.65 1.83
C LEU A 241 5.60 -12.48 1.93
N ASP A 242 4.60 -12.38 1.05
CA ASP A 242 3.54 -11.37 1.21
C ASP A 242 2.68 -11.67 2.46
N ASP A 243 2.53 -12.94 2.83
CA ASP A 243 1.76 -13.39 4.01
C ASP A 243 2.60 -13.38 5.30
N ASP A 244 3.86 -13.86 5.22
CA ASP A 244 4.82 -13.84 6.33
C ASP A 244 6.21 -13.34 5.84
N PRO A 245 6.43 -12.02 5.86
CA PRO A 245 7.67 -11.41 5.36
C PRO A 245 8.93 -11.83 6.11
N ARG A 246 8.78 -12.29 7.35
CA ARG A 246 9.89 -12.68 8.23
C ARG A 246 10.10 -14.20 8.25
N ASP A 247 9.42 -14.98 7.40
CA ASP A 247 9.64 -16.41 7.30
C ASP A 247 11.05 -16.74 6.79
N THR A 248 11.92 -17.03 7.74
CA THR A 248 13.33 -17.39 7.50
C THR A 248 13.47 -18.65 6.65
N HIS A 249 12.52 -19.58 6.71
CA HIS A 249 12.58 -20.81 5.92
C HIS A 249 12.34 -20.49 4.44
N THR A 250 11.32 -19.69 4.12
CA THR A 250 11.06 -19.23 2.76
C THR A 250 12.20 -18.36 2.21
N LEU A 251 12.75 -17.46 3.01
CA LEU A 251 13.93 -16.66 2.63
C LEU A 251 15.17 -17.54 2.31
N LYS A 252 15.42 -18.58 3.12
CA LYS A 252 16.53 -19.52 2.88
C LYS A 252 16.31 -20.34 1.61
N ARG A 253 15.09 -20.83 1.36
CA ARG A 253 14.73 -21.50 0.10
C ARG A 253 14.88 -20.58 -1.11
N MET A 254 14.48 -19.33 -0.96
CA MET A 254 14.60 -18.31 -2.00
C MET A 254 16.08 -18.02 -2.33
N PHE A 255 16.94 -17.93 -1.32
CA PHE A 255 18.38 -17.78 -1.51
C PHE A 255 18.99 -18.93 -2.34
N ASP A 256 18.58 -20.17 -2.07
CA ASP A 256 19.04 -21.35 -2.81
C ASP A 256 18.46 -21.41 -4.23
N ALA A 257 17.19 -21.05 -4.42
CA ALA A 257 16.56 -20.98 -5.73
C ALA A 257 17.25 -19.93 -6.63
N LEU A 258 17.59 -18.77 -6.08
CA LEU A 258 18.28 -17.69 -6.81
C LEU A 258 19.72 -18.07 -7.18
N ARG A 259 20.39 -18.91 -6.40
CA ARG A 259 21.68 -19.51 -6.77
C ARG A 259 21.58 -20.32 -8.07
N ARG A 260 20.52 -21.12 -8.22
CA ARG A 260 20.28 -21.94 -9.42
C ARG A 260 20.01 -21.08 -10.65
N ARG A 261 19.34 -19.93 -10.47
CA ARG A 261 19.06 -18.93 -11.52
C ARG A 261 20.21 -17.97 -11.83
N GLN A 262 21.31 -18.04 -11.08
CA GLN A 262 22.44 -17.11 -11.20
C GLN A 262 22.07 -15.63 -11.01
N ASP A 263 20.97 -15.34 -10.29
CA ASP A 263 20.57 -13.98 -9.94
C ASP A 263 21.30 -13.54 -8.65
N ILE A 264 22.53 -13.05 -8.83
CA ILE A 264 23.42 -12.72 -7.71
C ILE A 264 22.95 -11.48 -6.92
N ASP A 265 22.34 -10.50 -7.59
CA ASP A 265 21.89 -9.28 -6.93
C ASP A 265 20.71 -9.56 -6.00
N ARG A 266 19.67 -10.24 -6.51
CA ARG A 266 18.52 -10.60 -5.69
C ARG A 266 18.91 -11.58 -4.56
N ARG A 267 19.86 -12.49 -4.83
CA ARG A 267 20.41 -13.39 -3.81
C ARG A 267 21.15 -12.63 -2.71
N TRP A 268 21.88 -11.57 -3.06
CA TRP A 268 22.52 -10.68 -2.08
C TRP A 268 21.50 -9.91 -1.25
N CYS A 269 20.42 -9.40 -1.87
CA CYS A 269 19.34 -8.75 -1.13
C CYS A 269 18.71 -9.69 -0.08
N VAL A 270 18.41 -10.94 -0.46
CA VAL A 270 17.91 -11.97 0.48
C VAL A 270 18.93 -12.28 1.58
N ALA A 271 20.22 -12.32 1.25
CA ALA A 271 21.27 -12.51 2.25
C ALA A 271 21.32 -11.36 3.26
N GLN A 272 21.18 -10.11 2.81
CA GLN A 272 21.12 -8.95 3.71
C GLN A 272 19.90 -9.03 4.64
N VAL A 273 18.72 -9.41 4.12
CA VAL A 273 17.52 -9.64 4.96
C VAL A 273 17.80 -10.70 6.02
N LEU A 274 18.39 -11.84 5.65
CA LEU A 274 18.72 -12.91 6.60
C LEU A 274 19.75 -12.48 7.65
N VAL A 275 20.70 -11.60 7.28
CA VAL A 275 21.67 -11.03 8.23
C VAL A 275 20.98 -10.06 9.19
N TYR A 276 20.13 -9.17 8.66
CA TYR A 276 19.32 -8.24 9.44
C TYR A 276 18.43 -8.97 10.47
N LEU A 277 17.77 -10.05 10.06
CA LEU A 277 16.97 -10.89 10.97
C LEU A 277 17.80 -11.72 11.97
N GLY A 278 19.14 -11.72 11.87
CA GLY A 278 20.02 -12.50 12.72
C GLY A 278 20.06 -14.01 12.41
N GLU A 279 19.49 -14.43 11.28
CA GLU A 279 19.19 -15.83 10.94
C GLU A 279 20.05 -16.38 9.79
N ALA A 280 21.02 -15.58 9.33
CA ALA A 280 21.97 -15.95 8.28
C ALA A 280 22.98 -17.02 8.73
N ASN A 281 23.19 -18.00 7.85
CA ASN A 281 24.32 -18.92 7.95
C ASN A 281 25.63 -18.28 7.45
N ASP A 282 26.75 -19.01 7.55
CA ASP A 282 28.07 -18.49 7.19
C ASP A 282 28.19 -18.14 5.70
N GLU A 283 27.61 -18.94 4.78
CA GLU A 283 27.64 -18.64 3.33
C GLU A 283 26.85 -17.35 3.01
N GLN A 284 25.69 -17.17 3.62
CA GLN A 284 24.83 -16.00 3.45
C GLN A 284 25.50 -14.75 4.00
N ARG A 285 26.07 -14.85 5.21
CA ARG A 285 26.82 -13.74 5.83
C ARG A 285 28.03 -13.35 5.00
N GLU A 286 28.81 -14.33 4.52
CA GLU A 286 29.97 -14.06 3.66
C GLU A 286 29.56 -13.39 2.35
N LEU A 287 28.46 -13.83 1.70
CA LEU A 287 27.96 -13.19 0.48
C LEU A 287 27.58 -11.73 0.74
N TYR A 288 26.88 -11.46 1.85
CA TYR A 288 26.50 -10.11 2.23
C TYR A 288 27.75 -9.24 2.46
N GLU A 289 28.64 -9.66 3.36
CA GLU A 289 29.83 -8.90 3.77
C GLU A 289 30.78 -8.63 2.60
N ARG A 290 30.95 -9.58 1.67
CA ARG A 290 31.81 -9.42 0.49
C ARG A 290 31.36 -8.27 -0.42
N HIS A 291 30.06 -8.02 -0.47
CA HIS A 291 29.45 -7.02 -1.36
C HIS A 291 28.83 -5.84 -0.60
N ALA A 292 28.93 -5.82 0.72
CA ALA A 292 28.45 -4.72 1.55
C ALA A 292 29.25 -3.45 1.24
N HIS A 293 28.54 -2.40 0.83
CA HIS A 293 29.15 -1.11 0.56
C HIS A 293 29.26 -0.29 1.85
N ALA A 294 30.47 0.16 2.19
CA ALA A 294 30.71 1.03 3.34
C ALA A 294 30.20 2.47 3.12
N GLY A 295 30.10 2.91 1.86
CA GLY A 295 29.62 4.24 1.46
C GLY A 295 28.23 4.22 0.83
N LEU A 296 27.83 5.34 0.23
CA LEU A 296 26.62 5.42 -0.61
C LEU A 296 26.80 4.59 -1.87
N VAL A 297 25.68 4.08 -2.39
CA VAL A 297 25.66 3.49 -3.73
C VAL A 297 26.03 4.51 -4.79
N THR A 298 26.57 4.04 -5.90
CA THR A 298 27.00 4.90 -7.01
C THR A 298 26.15 4.59 -8.24
N PRO A 299 25.00 5.27 -8.42
CA PRO A 299 24.14 5.03 -9.57
C PRO A 299 24.84 5.43 -10.87
N ARG A 300 24.63 4.66 -11.93
CA ARG A 300 25.11 5.00 -13.28
C ARG A 300 24.19 5.96 -14.00
N ARG A 301 22.93 6.00 -13.59
CA ARG A 301 21.90 6.92 -14.10
C ARG A 301 20.80 7.13 -13.08
N ALA A 302 20.01 8.17 -13.30
CA ALA A 302 18.79 8.42 -12.56
C ALA A 302 17.68 7.40 -12.87
N VAL A 303 16.76 7.27 -11.92
CA VAL A 303 15.46 6.60 -12.10
C VAL A 303 14.61 7.44 -13.05
N ASN A 304 13.97 6.81 -14.03
CA ASN A 304 13.05 7.49 -14.94
C ASN A 304 11.57 7.33 -14.50
N GLU A 305 10.66 7.98 -15.24
CA GLU A 305 9.23 8.00 -14.89
C GLU A 305 8.57 6.62 -14.95
N ASP A 306 8.87 5.83 -15.98
CA ASP A 306 8.30 4.48 -16.14
C ASP A 306 8.78 3.56 -15.01
N GLU A 307 10.03 3.67 -14.59
CA GLU A 307 10.59 2.88 -13.48
C GLU A 307 9.99 3.26 -12.13
N TRP A 308 9.64 4.53 -11.94
CA TRP A 308 8.86 4.94 -10.78
C TRP A 308 7.54 4.18 -10.74
N ARG A 309 6.79 4.16 -11.84
CA ARG A 309 5.45 3.56 -11.93
C ARG A 309 5.49 2.03 -11.90
N GLU A 310 6.40 1.41 -12.64
CA GLU A 310 6.45 -0.05 -12.80
C GLU A 310 7.20 -0.77 -11.66
N LEU A 311 8.25 -0.15 -11.11
CA LEU A 311 9.20 -0.84 -10.23
C LEU A 311 9.26 -0.30 -8.81
N LEU A 312 9.02 1.00 -8.61
CA LEU A 312 9.19 1.64 -7.30
C LEU A 312 7.86 1.91 -6.59
N PHE A 313 6.77 2.21 -7.31
CA PHE A 313 5.46 2.38 -6.71
C PHE A 313 4.99 1.09 -6.04
N HIS A 314 4.38 1.26 -4.87
CA HIS A 314 3.73 0.17 -4.18
C HIS A 314 2.62 -0.43 -5.06
N SER A 315 2.43 -1.75 -5.03
CA SER A 315 1.49 -2.46 -5.93
C SER A 315 0.03 -2.03 -5.77
N THR A 316 -0.33 -1.48 -4.60
CA THR A 316 -1.67 -0.98 -4.32
C THR A 316 -1.82 0.53 -4.57
N GLN A 317 -0.79 1.20 -5.08
CA GLN A 317 -0.83 2.61 -5.41
C GLN A 317 -1.54 2.80 -6.74
N ASP A 318 -2.79 3.24 -6.69
CA ASP A 318 -3.57 3.56 -7.88
C ASP A 318 -2.95 4.73 -8.65
N HIS A 319 -2.55 4.47 -9.90
CA HIS A 319 -1.92 5.47 -10.75
C HIS A 319 -2.91 6.53 -11.22
N LEU A 320 -4.18 6.17 -11.46
CA LEU A 320 -5.21 7.11 -11.92
C LEU A 320 -5.52 8.16 -10.85
N ILE A 321 -5.55 7.75 -9.57
CA ILE A 321 -5.71 8.71 -8.45
C ILE A 321 -4.55 9.70 -8.44
N GLY A 322 -3.31 9.19 -8.57
CA GLY A 322 -2.11 10.03 -8.61
C GLY A 322 -2.11 10.99 -9.80
N ASP A 323 -2.51 10.52 -10.98
CA ASP A 323 -2.55 11.33 -12.20
C ASP A 323 -3.58 12.46 -12.09
N VAL A 324 -4.79 12.18 -11.58
CA VAL A 324 -5.81 13.24 -11.36
C VAL A 324 -5.32 14.27 -10.35
N LEU A 325 -4.72 13.84 -9.24
CA LEU A 325 -4.18 14.75 -8.23
C LEU A 325 -3.01 15.59 -8.78
N ALA A 326 -2.17 15.03 -9.65
CA ALA A 326 -1.07 15.73 -10.28
C ALA A 326 -1.52 16.91 -11.15
N GLU A 327 -2.62 16.75 -11.89
CA GLU A 327 -3.19 17.80 -12.75
C GLU A 327 -3.68 19.02 -11.95
N VAL A 328 -4.25 18.79 -10.76
CA VAL A 328 -4.78 19.87 -9.91
C VAL A 328 -3.81 20.33 -8.82
N ALA A 329 -2.63 19.71 -8.69
CA ALA A 329 -1.70 19.93 -7.58
C ALA A 329 -1.31 21.41 -7.42
N GLU A 330 -0.91 22.06 -8.52
CA GLU A 330 -0.46 23.46 -8.50
C GLU A 330 -1.61 24.42 -8.15
N ALA A 331 -2.80 24.21 -8.72
CA ALA A 331 -3.99 25.00 -8.43
C ALA A 331 -4.44 24.87 -6.97
N VAL A 332 -4.45 23.65 -6.44
CA VAL A 332 -4.79 23.37 -5.04
C VAL A 332 -3.79 24.02 -4.09
N LEU A 333 -2.48 23.91 -4.36
CA LEU A 333 -1.44 24.56 -3.56
C LEU A 333 -1.59 26.07 -3.54
N LEU A 334 -1.80 26.71 -4.70
CA LEU A 334 -2.07 28.15 -4.77
C LEU A 334 -3.32 28.52 -3.97
N GLY A 335 -4.39 27.73 -4.09
CA GLY A 335 -5.62 27.88 -3.31
C GLY A 335 -5.38 27.84 -1.79
N GLN A 336 -4.59 26.89 -1.30
CA GLN A 336 -4.26 26.82 0.13
C GLN A 336 -3.42 28.01 0.60
N LEU A 337 -2.42 28.41 -0.19
CA LEU A 337 -1.52 29.53 0.14
C LEU A 337 -2.24 30.88 0.19
N THR A 338 -3.31 31.05 -0.60
CA THR A 338 -4.16 32.25 -0.55
C THR A 338 -5.09 32.28 0.67
N ARG A 339 -5.49 31.11 1.21
CA ARG A 339 -6.30 31.00 2.43
C ARG A 339 -5.51 31.29 3.71
N LEU A 340 -4.19 31.08 3.69
CA LEU A 340 -3.33 31.45 4.81
C LEU A 340 -3.32 32.97 5.01
N LYS A 341 -3.55 33.41 6.26
CA LYS A 341 -3.48 34.83 6.62
C LYS A 341 -2.08 35.41 6.28
N PRO A 342 -1.99 36.66 5.80
CA PRO A 342 -0.69 37.32 5.62
C PRO A 342 0.13 37.27 6.93
N GLY A 343 1.35 36.71 6.87
CA GLY A 343 2.21 36.48 8.04
C GLY A 343 2.14 35.06 8.64
N CYS A 344 1.13 34.26 8.31
CA CYS A 344 1.08 32.82 8.63
C CYS A 344 1.73 31.94 7.57
N ARG A 345 2.20 32.53 6.46
CA ARG A 345 3.00 31.83 5.47
C ARG A 345 4.38 31.60 6.07
N GLN A 346 4.73 30.34 6.30
CA GLN A 346 6.10 29.96 6.62
C GLN A 346 6.96 30.22 5.37
N GLN A 347 7.51 31.42 5.25
CA GLN A 347 8.55 31.68 4.28
C GLN A 347 9.87 31.29 4.93
N PRO A 348 10.61 30.32 4.36
CA PRO A 348 11.92 29.98 4.88
C PRO A 348 12.86 31.17 4.69
N ASP A 349 13.75 31.38 5.66
CA ASP A 349 14.71 32.49 5.62
C ASP A 349 15.66 32.31 4.43
N GLU A 350 15.68 33.30 3.53
CA GLU A 350 16.51 33.29 2.32
C GLU A 350 18.01 33.22 2.66
N ALA A 351 18.42 33.70 3.84
CA ALA A 351 19.80 33.58 4.31
C ALA A 351 20.23 32.13 4.61
N LEU A 352 19.27 31.22 4.81
CA LEU A 352 19.51 29.80 5.08
C LEU A 352 19.48 28.95 3.80
N LEU A 353 19.22 29.54 2.64
CA LEU A 353 19.23 28.84 1.36
C LEU A 353 20.64 28.35 1.03
N VAL A 354 20.76 27.08 0.64
CA VAL A 354 22.06 26.46 0.34
C VAL A 354 22.01 25.73 -1.00
N ASP A 355 23.07 25.88 -1.79
CA ASP A 355 23.27 25.10 -3.01
C ASP A 355 23.92 23.73 -2.69
N PRO A 356 23.32 22.59 -3.08
CA PRO A 356 23.87 21.26 -2.83
C PRO A 356 25.21 20.97 -3.52
N HIS A 357 25.53 21.64 -4.63
CA HIS A 357 26.78 21.42 -5.35
C HIS A 357 27.95 22.18 -4.73
N GLU A 358 27.67 23.31 -4.06
CA GLU A 358 28.68 24.16 -3.44
C GLU A 358 28.81 23.93 -1.92
N SER A 359 27.82 23.31 -1.29
CA SER A 359 27.79 23.10 0.16
C SER A 359 28.81 22.10 0.66
N SER A 360 29.44 22.40 1.80
CA SER A 360 30.19 21.40 2.58
C SER A 360 29.31 20.60 3.56
N VAL A 361 28.03 20.97 3.72
CA VAL A 361 27.12 20.30 4.65
C VAL A 361 26.66 18.97 4.06
N GLN A 362 26.99 17.89 4.75
CA GLN A 362 26.74 16.52 4.28
C GLN A 362 25.27 16.25 3.98
N ALA A 363 24.35 16.72 4.83
CA ALA A 363 22.91 16.60 4.60
C ALA A 363 22.46 17.27 3.29
N VAL A 364 22.91 18.50 3.03
CA VAL A 364 22.54 19.24 1.80
C VAL A 364 23.05 18.49 0.57
N ARG A 365 24.31 18.02 0.60
CA ARG A 365 24.89 17.22 -0.50
C ARG A 365 24.13 15.92 -0.73
N SER A 366 23.76 15.21 0.34
CA SER A 366 23.00 13.96 0.25
C SER A 366 21.61 14.17 -0.34
N PHE A 367 20.92 15.26 0.00
CA PHE A 367 19.61 15.61 -0.57
C PHE A 367 19.71 15.99 -2.05
N GLY A 368 20.74 16.74 -2.45
CA GLY A 368 21.02 17.03 -3.86
C GLY A 368 21.29 15.75 -4.65
N TRP A 369 22.20 14.90 -4.17
CA TRP A 369 22.51 13.61 -4.79
C TRP A 369 21.28 12.68 -4.88
N ALA A 370 20.46 12.63 -3.83
CA ALA A 370 19.25 11.82 -3.80
C ALA A 370 18.23 12.28 -4.84
N ALA A 371 18.01 13.60 -4.99
CA ALA A 371 17.10 14.14 -6.00
C ALA A 371 17.59 13.81 -7.42
N GLU A 372 18.89 13.95 -7.68
CA GLU A 372 19.48 13.56 -8.97
C GLU A 372 19.33 12.07 -9.25
N PHE A 373 19.59 11.21 -8.27
CA PHE A 373 19.43 9.76 -8.42
C PHE A 373 17.95 9.40 -8.66
N LEU A 374 17.02 10.03 -7.95
CA LEU A 374 15.59 9.81 -8.13
C LEU A 374 15.02 10.43 -9.42
N GLY A 375 15.83 11.11 -10.24
CA GLY A 375 15.40 11.74 -11.48
C GLY A 375 14.51 12.97 -11.27
N GLN A 376 14.60 13.59 -10.09
CA GLN A 376 13.76 14.72 -9.69
C GLN A 376 14.55 16.03 -9.71
N LYS A 377 13.82 17.14 -9.86
CA LYS A 377 14.40 18.47 -9.67
C LYS A 377 14.72 18.65 -8.19
N VAL A 378 15.94 19.10 -7.88
CA VAL A 378 16.31 19.43 -6.50
C VAL A 378 15.41 20.58 -6.00
N PRO A 379 14.62 20.39 -4.94
CA PRO A 379 13.87 21.48 -4.34
C PRO A 379 14.82 22.46 -3.65
N PRO A 380 14.44 23.74 -3.48
CA PRO A 380 15.24 24.69 -2.69
C PRO A 380 15.51 24.11 -1.29
N LEU A 381 16.79 24.06 -0.89
CA LEU A 381 17.22 23.47 0.37
C LEU A 381 17.61 24.57 1.36
N TYR A 382 17.00 24.56 2.54
CA TYR A 382 17.28 25.48 3.63
C TYR A 382 17.90 24.72 4.79
N ALA A 383 19.15 25.03 5.14
CA ALA A 383 19.81 24.44 6.29
C ALA A 383 19.53 25.30 7.53
N ASP A 384 18.60 24.85 8.38
CA ASP A 384 18.12 25.57 9.56
C ASP A 384 18.50 24.83 10.86
N PRO A 385 19.66 25.14 11.48
CA PRO A 385 20.07 24.53 12.74
C PRO A 385 19.15 24.85 13.94
N ALA A 386 18.30 25.89 13.83
CA ALA A 386 17.38 26.28 14.90
C ALA A 386 16.09 25.44 14.87
N PHE A 387 15.74 24.87 13.72
CA PHE A 387 14.65 23.91 13.61
C PHE A 387 15.04 22.56 14.23
N GLU A 388 14.35 22.14 15.30
CA GLU A 388 14.66 20.89 16.01
C GLU A 388 14.25 19.62 15.24
N GLY A 389 13.41 19.74 14.20
CA GLY A 389 12.98 18.61 13.38
C GLY A 389 14.09 18.01 12.52
N ILE A 390 13.75 16.93 11.80
CA ILE A 390 14.68 16.26 10.88
C ILE A 390 14.63 16.96 9.51
N THR A 391 13.50 16.83 8.83
CA THR A 391 13.21 17.36 7.50
C THR A 391 11.76 17.81 7.45
N GLU A 392 11.48 18.92 6.78
CA GLU A 392 10.12 19.42 6.57
C GLU A 392 9.97 19.96 5.16
N MET A 393 8.82 19.70 4.54
CA MET A 393 8.42 20.35 3.30
C MET A 393 7.69 21.63 3.65
N VAL A 394 8.29 22.76 3.28
CA VAL A 394 7.69 24.08 3.43
C VAL A 394 6.86 24.37 2.20
N LEU A 395 5.55 24.44 2.40
CA LEU A 395 4.59 24.72 1.33
C LEU A 395 4.71 26.18 0.91
N THR A 396 5.28 26.40 -0.28
CA THR A 396 5.27 27.67 -1.00
C THR A 396 4.87 27.39 -2.46
N PRO A 397 4.66 28.40 -3.34
CA PRO A 397 4.33 28.13 -4.75
C PRO A 397 5.35 27.22 -5.44
N ASN A 398 6.60 27.22 -4.97
CA ASN A 398 7.61 26.22 -5.30
C ASN A 398 8.05 25.54 -3.99
N PRO A 399 7.46 24.38 -3.62
CA PRO A 399 7.74 23.72 -2.35
C PRO A 399 9.24 23.58 -2.09
N ALA A 400 9.64 23.82 -0.84
CA ALA A 400 11.04 23.84 -0.42
C ALA A 400 11.30 22.87 0.72
N THR A 401 12.53 22.38 0.84
CA THR A 401 12.93 21.51 1.93
C THR A 401 13.67 22.30 3.00
N ARG A 402 13.20 22.22 4.23
CA ARG A 402 13.91 22.70 5.41
C ARG A 402 14.57 21.53 6.13
N LEU A 403 15.89 21.58 6.24
CA LEU A 403 16.73 20.60 6.95
C LEU A 403 16.99 21.12 8.36
N GLY A 404 16.48 20.42 9.36
CA GLY A 404 16.65 20.77 10.76
C GLY A 404 17.86 20.10 11.41
N ARG A 405 18.06 20.38 12.70
CA ARG A 405 19.14 19.83 13.51
C ARG A 405 19.22 18.30 13.46
N GLY A 406 18.09 17.61 13.36
CA GLY A 406 18.01 16.16 13.30
C GLY A 406 18.65 15.54 12.05
N SER A 407 18.72 16.28 10.94
CA SER A 407 19.43 15.86 9.72
C SER A 407 20.83 16.47 9.62
N LEU A 408 21.08 17.65 10.21
CA LEU A 408 22.36 18.34 10.10
C LEU A 408 23.48 17.75 10.97
N VAL A 409 23.14 17.05 12.07
CA VAL A 409 24.12 16.58 13.06
C VAL A 409 23.93 15.10 13.37
N GLY A 410 25.06 14.37 13.46
CA GLY A 410 25.10 13.01 13.99
C GLY A 410 24.53 11.93 13.06
N ARG A 411 24.35 12.23 11.77
CA ARG A 411 23.85 11.29 10.77
C ARG A 411 24.95 10.79 9.85
N THR A 412 24.90 9.51 9.55
CA THR A 412 25.68 8.85 8.53
C THR A 412 25.16 9.23 7.14
N ASN A 413 26.00 9.03 6.11
CA ASN A 413 25.58 9.24 4.73
C ASN A 413 24.35 8.40 4.35
N LYS A 414 24.31 7.13 4.77
CA LYS A 414 23.22 6.21 4.42
C LYS A 414 21.91 6.62 5.09
N GLU A 415 21.94 7.04 6.36
CA GLU A 415 20.74 7.57 7.04
C GLU A 415 20.22 8.82 6.32
N LEU A 416 21.11 9.72 5.91
CA LEU A 416 20.73 10.90 5.13
C LEU A 416 20.15 10.54 3.76
N ALA A 417 20.68 9.51 3.11
CA ALA A 417 20.15 9.00 1.85
C ALA A 417 18.75 8.42 2.01
N PHE A 418 18.50 7.65 3.07
CA PHE A 418 17.16 7.12 3.37
C PHE A 418 16.16 8.27 3.62
N LEU A 419 16.52 9.21 4.50
CA LEU A 419 15.71 10.39 4.81
C LEU A 419 15.41 11.22 3.56
N ALA A 420 16.42 11.44 2.71
CA ALA A 420 16.26 12.20 1.48
C ALA A 420 15.32 11.49 0.51
N GLY A 421 15.46 10.17 0.32
CA GLY A 421 14.59 9.41 -0.59
C GLY A 421 13.12 9.50 -0.17
N GLN A 422 12.85 9.17 1.09
CA GLN A 422 11.49 9.23 1.64
C GLN A 422 10.89 10.64 1.52
N HIS A 423 11.68 11.67 1.85
CA HIS A 423 11.21 13.05 1.80
C HIS A 423 10.95 13.54 0.36
N LEU A 424 11.85 13.21 -0.58
CA LEU A 424 11.76 13.63 -1.98
C LEU A 424 10.63 12.92 -2.73
N CYS A 425 10.22 11.72 -2.29
CA CYS A 425 9.04 11.05 -2.82
C CYS A 425 7.77 11.94 -2.83
N TRP A 426 7.64 12.84 -1.84
CA TRP A 426 6.51 13.77 -1.73
C TRP A 426 6.56 14.97 -2.68
N TYR A 427 7.69 15.20 -3.38
CA TYR A 427 7.80 16.28 -4.37
C TYR A 427 7.26 15.90 -5.74
N ARG A 428 7.00 14.60 -5.95
CA ARG A 428 6.31 14.11 -7.14
C ARG A 428 4.90 14.69 -7.21
N LYS A 429 4.49 15.15 -8.39
CA LYS A 429 3.19 15.82 -8.58
C LYS A 429 2.03 14.92 -8.15
N GLU A 430 2.16 13.62 -8.40
CA GLU A 430 1.18 12.61 -8.02
C GLU A 430 1.01 12.53 -6.49
N HIS A 431 2.10 12.70 -5.73
CA HIS A 431 2.12 12.49 -4.28
C HIS A 431 1.95 13.76 -3.47
N LEU A 432 2.27 14.92 -4.07
CA LEU A 432 2.42 16.20 -3.40
C LEU A 432 1.20 16.60 -2.56
N LEU A 433 0.00 16.38 -3.10
CA LEU A 433 -1.24 16.69 -2.39
C LEU A 433 -1.48 15.78 -1.19
N GLY A 434 -0.97 14.54 -1.19
CA GLY A 434 -1.03 13.65 -0.04
C GLY A 434 -0.27 14.17 1.19
N ARG A 435 0.70 15.08 0.98
CA ARG A 435 1.42 15.76 2.06
C ARG A 435 0.96 17.20 2.28
N ALA A 436 0.54 17.89 1.23
CA ALA A 436 0.12 19.29 1.31
C ALA A 436 -1.27 19.46 1.94
N VAL A 437 -2.17 18.50 1.73
CA VAL A 437 -3.52 18.54 2.27
C VAL A 437 -3.52 18.01 3.72
N GLY A 438 -4.24 18.70 4.62
CA GLY A 438 -4.17 18.45 6.06
C GLY A 438 -4.97 17.24 6.56
N SER A 439 -5.80 16.61 5.72
CA SER A 439 -6.56 15.41 6.09
C SER A 439 -6.94 14.54 4.89
N LEU A 440 -7.17 13.25 5.13
CA LEU A 440 -7.65 12.31 4.11
C LEU A 440 -8.99 12.72 3.51
N GLN A 441 -9.89 13.30 4.32
CA GLN A 441 -11.19 13.77 3.82
C GLN A 441 -11.04 14.94 2.84
N GLN A 442 -10.15 15.89 3.14
CA GLN A 442 -9.87 16.99 2.23
C GLN A 442 -9.23 16.51 0.93
N LEU A 443 -8.38 15.48 1.00
CA LEU A 443 -7.77 14.87 -0.17
C LEU A 443 -8.82 14.17 -1.05
N GLU A 444 -9.78 13.46 -0.44
CA GLU A 444 -10.93 12.88 -1.14
C GLU A 444 -11.79 13.96 -1.79
N ASP A 445 -12.09 15.04 -1.05
CA ASP A 445 -12.91 16.14 -1.58
C ASP A 445 -12.20 16.84 -2.77
N VAL A 446 -10.87 16.98 -2.76
CA VAL A 446 -10.08 17.50 -3.89
C VAL A 446 -10.11 16.56 -5.09
N LEU A 447 -9.93 15.26 -4.88
CA LEU A 447 -10.02 14.26 -5.96
C LEU A 447 -11.40 14.28 -6.62
N LEU A 448 -12.46 14.30 -5.81
CA LEU A 448 -13.83 14.37 -6.29
C LEU A 448 -14.11 15.70 -7.02
N ALA A 449 -13.54 16.81 -6.57
CA ALA A 449 -13.64 18.10 -7.27
C ALA A 449 -12.98 18.04 -8.64
N ALA A 450 -11.78 17.46 -8.75
CA ALA A 450 -11.09 17.29 -10.03
C ALA A 450 -11.89 16.42 -11.00
N LEU A 451 -12.46 15.30 -10.51
CA LEU A 451 -13.32 14.43 -11.31
C LEU A 451 -14.63 15.11 -11.71
N ALA A 452 -15.23 15.94 -10.84
CA ALA A 452 -16.44 16.70 -11.16
C ALA A 452 -16.19 17.82 -12.20
N ILE A 453 -14.98 18.40 -12.23
CA ILE A 453 -14.56 19.33 -13.30
C ILE A 453 -14.46 18.59 -14.64
N GLY A 454 -13.90 17.37 -14.63
CA GLY A 454 -13.86 16.50 -15.81
C GLY A 454 -15.25 16.12 -16.28
N ASN A 455 -16.11 15.63 -15.37
CA ASN A 455 -17.49 15.29 -15.67
C ASN A 455 -18.47 15.85 -14.61
N PRO A 456 -19.21 16.92 -14.95
CA PRO A 456 -20.21 17.52 -14.05
C PRO A 456 -21.37 16.59 -13.66
N ALA A 457 -21.59 15.49 -14.39
CA ALA A 457 -22.62 14.49 -14.10
C ALA A 457 -22.16 13.38 -13.14
N LEU A 458 -20.98 13.53 -12.50
CA LEU A 458 -20.45 12.59 -11.52
C LEU A 458 -21.50 12.29 -10.42
N PRO A 459 -21.89 11.01 -10.22
CA PRO A 459 -22.87 10.66 -9.20
C PRO A 459 -22.27 10.78 -7.79
N MET A 460 -22.87 11.63 -6.95
CA MET A 460 -22.42 11.90 -5.59
C MET A 460 -23.61 12.06 -4.65
N THR A 461 -23.43 11.75 -3.37
CA THR A 461 -24.42 12.08 -2.33
C THR A 461 -24.47 13.58 -2.10
N GLU A 462 -25.61 14.10 -1.66
CA GLU A 462 -25.78 15.55 -1.39
C GLU A 462 -24.71 16.08 -0.41
N ALA A 463 -24.44 15.33 0.66
CA ALA A 463 -23.40 15.71 1.63
C ALA A 463 -21.97 15.78 1.03
N LYS A 464 -21.66 15.01 -0.03
CA LYS A 464 -20.38 15.13 -0.75
C LYS A 464 -20.42 16.32 -1.71
N LYS A 465 -21.54 16.54 -2.42
CA LYS A 465 -21.70 17.70 -3.31
C LYS A 465 -21.50 19.02 -2.58
N ASP A 466 -22.13 19.19 -1.41
CA ASP A 466 -22.04 20.41 -0.60
C ASP A 466 -20.58 20.78 -0.23
N ARG A 467 -19.70 19.78 -0.07
CA ARG A 467 -18.28 20.00 0.23
C ARG A 467 -17.43 20.23 -1.01
N VAL A 468 -17.80 19.58 -2.11
CA VAL A 468 -17.00 19.54 -3.35
C VAL A 468 -17.31 20.72 -4.27
N GLU A 469 -18.55 21.19 -4.33
CA GLU A 469 -18.97 22.30 -5.18
C GLU A 469 -18.15 23.59 -4.93
N PRO A 470 -17.89 24.02 -3.67
CA PRO A 470 -17.01 25.17 -3.42
C PRO A 470 -15.56 24.96 -3.88
N LEU A 471 -15.08 23.71 -3.91
CA LEU A 471 -13.75 23.39 -4.44
C LEU A 471 -13.73 23.46 -5.96
N VAL A 472 -14.77 22.97 -6.63
CA VAL A 472 -14.92 23.07 -8.09
C VAL A 472 -14.94 24.54 -8.53
N GLU A 473 -15.76 25.37 -7.88
CA GLU A 473 -15.85 26.81 -8.16
C GLU A 473 -14.51 27.55 -7.96
N ALA A 474 -13.71 27.11 -6.98
CA ALA A 474 -12.40 27.70 -6.70
C ALA A 474 -11.30 27.20 -7.64
N LEU A 475 -11.33 25.92 -8.03
CA LEU A 475 -10.28 25.28 -8.83
C LEU A 475 -10.46 25.55 -10.33
N GLN A 476 -11.68 25.43 -10.85
CA GLN A 476 -11.95 25.52 -12.29
C GLN A 476 -11.38 26.79 -12.96
N PRO A 477 -11.44 28.00 -12.35
CA PRO A 477 -10.85 29.21 -12.95
C PRO A 477 -9.32 29.23 -13.00
N LEU A 478 -8.66 28.36 -12.22
CA LEU A 478 -7.20 28.25 -12.16
C LEU A 478 -6.65 27.21 -13.16
N LEU A 479 -7.51 26.42 -13.79
CA LEU A 479 -7.14 25.37 -14.74
C LEU A 479 -7.26 25.89 -16.18
N ASP A 480 -6.33 25.49 -17.04
CA ASP A 480 -6.42 25.75 -18.46
C ASP A 480 -7.27 24.70 -19.19
N GLU A 481 -7.61 24.98 -20.46
CA GLU A 481 -8.46 24.10 -21.26
C GLU A 481 -7.82 22.72 -21.47
N ALA A 482 -6.48 22.67 -21.58
CA ALA A 482 -5.75 21.41 -21.74
C ALA A 482 -5.87 20.52 -20.49
N THR A 483 -5.74 21.10 -19.30
CA THR A 483 -5.91 20.38 -18.02
C THR A 483 -7.33 19.87 -17.86
N ILE A 484 -8.35 20.67 -18.24
CA ILE A 484 -9.75 20.23 -18.17
C ILE A 484 -10.00 19.05 -19.12
N LEU A 485 -9.47 19.08 -20.35
CA LEU A 485 -9.54 17.96 -21.30
C LEU A 485 -8.81 16.72 -20.76
N ARG A 486 -7.69 16.90 -20.04
CA ARG A 486 -6.97 15.81 -19.40
C ARG A 486 -7.76 15.17 -18.26
N LEU A 487 -8.42 15.98 -17.42
CA LEU A 487 -9.31 15.50 -16.37
C LEU A 487 -10.52 14.75 -16.94
N GLN A 488 -11.03 15.14 -18.11
CA GLN A 488 -12.08 14.39 -18.83
C GLN A 488 -11.59 12.99 -19.23
N GLN A 489 -10.40 12.89 -19.83
CA GLN A 489 -9.81 11.60 -20.20
C GLN A 489 -9.60 10.70 -18.98
N LEU A 490 -9.03 11.25 -17.91
CA LEU A 490 -8.80 10.50 -16.67
C LEU A 490 -10.12 10.04 -16.04
N TYR A 491 -11.20 10.83 -16.14
CA TYR A 491 -12.52 10.40 -15.71
C TYR A 491 -13.03 9.19 -16.52
N ASP A 492 -12.87 9.22 -17.84
CA ASP A 492 -13.27 8.10 -18.71
C ASP A 492 -12.46 6.84 -18.37
N ASP A 493 -11.15 6.97 -18.15
CA ASP A 493 -10.28 5.87 -17.69
C ASP A 493 -10.75 5.30 -16.34
N PHE A 494 -11.15 6.16 -15.39
CA PHE A 494 -11.76 5.74 -14.12
C PHE A 494 -13.08 4.99 -14.30
N ALA A 495 -13.91 5.42 -15.25
CA ALA A 495 -15.17 4.78 -15.56
C ALA A 495 -14.96 3.39 -16.17
N GLU A 496 -13.96 3.23 -17.03
CA GLU A 496 -13.56 1.94 -17.60
C GLU A 496 -12.98 1.00 -16.53
N ALA A 497 -12.23 1.53 -15.57
CA ALA A 497 -11.63 0.77 -14.46
C ALA A 497 -12.64 0.36 -13.36
N GLY A 498 -13.91 0.79 -13.44
CA GLY A 498 -14.98 0.40 -12.52
C GLY A 498 -15.21 1.32 -11.31
N CYS A 499 -14.69 2.57 -11.35
CA CYS A 499 -14.99 3.63 -10.37
C CYS A 499 -14.76 3.27 -8.88
N ILE A 500 -13.75 2.45 -8.56
CA ILE A 500 -13.39 2.18 -7.16
C ILE A 500 -12.31 3.17 -6.74
N VAL A 501 -12.69 4.18 -5.96
CA VAL A 501 -11.77 5.18 -5.43
C VAL A 501 -11.55 4.94 -3.95
N ASP A 502 -10.32 4.57 -3.58
CA ASP A 502 -9.89 4.44 -2.18
C ASP A 502 -8.66 5.32 -1.93
N VAL A 503 -8.92 6.56 -1.52
CA VAL A 503 -7.90 7.57 -1.24
C VAL A 503 -7.03 7.19 -0.03
N ALA A 504 -7.60 6.49 0.95
CA ALA A 504 -6.86 6.06 2.13
C ALA A 504 -5.86 4.95 1.78
N ARG A 505 -6.27 3.98 0.97
CA ARG A 505 -5.38 2.93 0.44
C ARG A 505 -4.29 3.54 -0.45
N TRP A 506 -4.65 4.47 -1.32
CA TRP A 506 -3.70 5.18 -2.16
C TRP A 506 -2.65 5.94 -1.33
N HIS A 507 -3.08 6.72 -0.34
CA HIS A 507 -2.19 7.53 0.50
C HIS A 507 -1.19 6.66 1.28
N ARG A 508 -1.66 5.56 1.91
CA ARG A 508 -0.78 4.57 2.56
C ARG A 508 0.19 3.92 1.58
N ALA A 509 -0.24 3.67 0.34
CA ALA A 509 0.64 3.11 -0.68
C ALA A 509 1.75 4.11 -1.07
N VAL A 510 1.45 5.40 -1.15
CA VAL A 510 2.44 6.47 -1.36
C VAL A 510 3.43 6.55 -0.20
N GLU A 511 2.97 6.42 1.04
CA GLU A 511 3.84 6.35 2.23
C GLU A 511 4.83 5.17 2.11
N ARG A 512 4.37 3.99 1.70
CA ARG A 512 5.23 2.82 1.46
C ARG A 512 6.19 3.03 0.29
N THR A 513 5.74 3.64 -0.80
CA THR A 513 6.61 4.03 -1.92
C THR A 513 7.73 4.97 -1.46
N ALA A 514 7.44 5.89 -0.52
CA ALA A 514 8.46 6.74 0.08
C ALA A 514 9.52 5.92 0.84
N LEU A 515 9.11 4.89 1.59
CA LEU A 515 10.05 3.97 2.25
C LEU A 515 10.92 3.21 1.24
N PHE A 516 10.33 2.72 0.14
CA PHE A 516 11.06 2.02 -0.91
C PHE A 516 12.11 2.91 -1.57
N SER A 517 11.77 4.18 -1.81
CA SER A 517 12.74 5.16 -2.33
C SER A 517 13.89 5.42 -1.35
N GLY A 518 13.60 5.51 -0.03
CA GLY A 518 14.63 5.61 1.00
C GLY A 518 15.55 4.39 1.03
N LEU A 519 14.97 3.19 1.00
CA LEU A 519 15.73 1.94 1.01
C LEU A 519 16.58 1.77 -0.25
N LEU A 520 16.09 2.17 -1.43
CA LEU A 520 16.85 2.13 -2.67
C LEU A 520 18.14 2.97 -2.58
N LEU A 521 18.04 4.15 -1.97
CA LEU A 521 19.18 5.07 -1.83
C LEU A 521 20.16 4.63 -0.74
N ALA A 522 19.66 4.18 0.40
CA ALA A 522 20.50 3.72 1.51
C ALA A 522 21.12 2.34 1.25
N ASN A 523 20.40 1.49 0.53
CA ASN A 523 20.73 0.10 0.21
C ASN A 523 21.11 -0.73 1.45
N ASP A 524 20.37 -0.49 2.55
CA ASP A 524 20.71 -1.03 3.87
C ASP A 524 19.48 -1.04 4.80
N LEU A 525 19.09 -2.22 5.27
CA LEU A 525 17.90 -2.41 6.14
C LEU A 525 18.15 -1.97 7.58
N ASP A 526 19.37 -2.14 8.10
CA ASP A 526 19.73 -1.67 9.45
C ASP A 526 19.60 -0.13 9.52
N VAL A 527 19.99 0.55 8.43
CA VAL A 527 19.84 2.00 8.30
C VAL A 527 18.37 2.40 8.22
N ALA A 528 17.55 1.65 7.48
CA ALA A 528 16.12 1.92 7.37
C ALA A 528 15.45 1.83 8.75
N GLU A 529 15.71 0.77 9.51
CA GLU A 529 15.18 0.60 10.87
C GLU A 529 15.64 1.71 11.81
N ALA A 530 16.94 2.06 11.78
CA ALA A 530 17.49 3.12 12.60
C ALA A 530 16.85 4.49 12.32
N VAL A 531 16.58 4.80 11.04
CA VAL A 531 15.91 6.05 10.64
C VAL A 531 14.43 6.02 11.02
N LEU A 532 13.73 4.92 10.81
CA LEU A 532 12.32 4.81 11.18
C LEU A 532 12.11 4.94 12.69
N THR A 533 12.96 4.29 13.48
CA THR A 533 12.96 4.41 14.96
C THR A 533 13.28 5.83 15.43
N LEU A 534 14.04 6.59 14.64
CA LEU A 534 14.30 8.00 14.91
C LEU A 534 13.05 8.87 14.65
N GLN A 535 12.35 8.61 13.54
CA GLN A 535 11.22 9.42 13.10
C GLN A 535 9.95 9.15 13.92
N GLN A 536 9.71 7.87 14.22
CA GLN A 536 8.60 7.38 15.02
C GLN A 536 9.24 6.67 16.21
N HIS A 537 8.89 7.05 17.44
CA HIS A 537 9.56 6.57 18.66
C HIS A 537 9.66 5.03 18.78
N ASN A 538 8.92 4.28 17.95
CA ASN A 538 9.23 2.90 17.55
C ASN A 538 9.02 2.78 16.03
N ALA A 539 9.97 2.20 15.28
CA ALA A 539 9.69 1.74 13.93
C ALA A 539 8.56 0.69 14.01
N THR A 540 7.55 0.80 13.14
CA THR A 540 6.50 -0.23 13.16
C THR A 540 7.03 -1.48 12.46
N ASP A 541 6.76 -2.64 13.04
CA ASP A 541 7.07 -3.94 12.43
C ASP A 541 6.52 -4.05 11.00
N VAL A 542 5.39 -3.40 10.75
CA VAL A 542 4.73 -3.32 9.45
C VAL A 542 5.59 -2.61 8.39
N GLU A 543 6.23 -1.49 8.71
CA GLU A 543 7.08 -0.77 7.76
C GLU A 543 8.30 -1.61 7.37
N MET A 544 8.91 -2.30 8.32
CA MET A 544 10.06 -3.17 8.06
C MET A 544 9.66 -4.41 7.26
N GLU A 545 8.50 -5.00 7.54
CA GLU A 545 7.92 -6.09 6.76
C GLU A 545 7.73 -5.70 5.29
N GLU A 546 7.14 -4.53 5.02
CA GLU A 546 6.98 -4.00 3.67
C GLU A 546 8.32 -3.80 2.95
N LEU A 547 9.33 -3.27 3.66
CA LEU A 547 10.68 -3.10 3.13
C LEU A 547 11.32 -4.45 2.76
N ILE A 548 11.15 -5.49 3.59
CA ILE A 548 11.67 -6.83 3.32
C ILE A 548 11.01 -7.42 2.07
N VAL A 549 9.69 -7.34 1.97
CA VAL A 549 8.94 -7.81 0.78
C VAL A 549 9.42 -7.10 -0.47
N PHE A 550 9.56 -5.77 -0.43
CA PHE A 550 10.03 -5.00 -1.57
C PHE A 550 11.47 -5.35 -1.95
N PHE A 551 12.39 -5.40 -0.97
CA PHE A 551 13.81 -5.58 -1.23
C PHE A 551 14.16 -6.95 -1.81
N THR A 552 13.36 -7.97 -1.48
CA THR A 552 13.46 -9.32 -2.05
C THR A 552 12.67 -9.49 -3.34
N ALA A 553 11.85 -8.51 -3.75
CA ALA A 553 11.03 -8.61 -4.96
C ALA A 553 11.88 -8.55 -6.25
N ALA A 554 11.39 -9.21 -7.30
CA ALA A 554 12.02 -9.17 -8.63
C ALA A 554 12.11 -7.73 -9.19
N ARG A 555 11.09 -6.90 -8.92
CA ARG A 555 11.04 -5.49 -9.34
C ARG A 555 12.15 -4.64 -8.73
N CYS A 556 12.53 -4.90 -7.47
CA CYS A 556 13.60 -4.16 -6.81
C CYS A 556 14.96 -4.50 -7.44
N SER A 557 15.23 -5.79 -7.67
CA SER A 557 16.47 -6.20 -8.35
C SER A 557 16.53 -5.67 -9.80
N GLU A 558 15.40 -5.64 -10.51
CA GLU A 558 15.33 -5.02 -11.83
C GLU A 558 15.64 -3.53 -11.79
N LEU A 559 15.06 -2.80 -10.84
CA LEU A 559 15.33 -1.38 -10.64
C LEU A 559 16.82 -1.13 -10.36
N ARG A 560 17.41 -1.92 -9.46
CA ARG A 560 18.84 -1.86 -9.11
C ARG A 560 19.73 -2.13 -10.32
N ARG A 561 19.37 -3.08 -11.19
CA ARG A 561 20.08 -3.35 -12.46
C ARG A 561 19.99 -2.15 -13.40
N ARG A 562 18.79 -1.63 -13.58
CA ARG A 562 18.48 -0.50 -14.45
C ARG A 562 19.26 0.75 -14.09
N VAL A 563 19.33 1.12 -12.81
CA VAL A 563 20.11 2.27 -12.33
C VAL A 563 21.61 1.98 -12.16
N GLY A 564 22.02 0.72 -12.31
CA GLY A 564 23.42 0.30 -12.33
C GLY A 564 24.08 0.11 -10.97
N ILE A 565 23.30 -0.13 -9.91
CA ILE A 565 23.79 -0.45 -8.56
C ILE A 565 23.73 -1.95 -8.23
N ALA A 566 23.12 -2.76 -9.10
CA ALA A 566 23.04 -4.20 -8.90
C ALA A 566 24.39 -4.89 -9.04
N LEU A 567 24.55 -6.00 -8.32
CA LEU A 567 25.69 -6.89 -8.49
C LEU A 567 25.62 -7.61 -9.84
N ALA A 568 26.74 -7.61 -10.57
CA ALA A 568 26.87 -8.37 -11.81
C ALA A 568 27.28 -9.82 -11.53
N PRO A 569 26.77 -10.81 -12.27
CA PRO A 569 27.29 -12.17 -12.20
C PRO A 569 28.77 -12.14 -12.57
N GLN A 570 29.64 -12.68 -11.72
CA GLN A 570 31.07 -12.79 -12.02
C GLN A 570 31.21 -13.63 -13.29
N THR A 571 31.53 -12.98 -14.41
CA THR A 571 31.89 -13.68 -15.63
C THR A 571 33.22 -14.36 -15.32
N ALA A 572 33.23 -15.69 -15.27
CA ALA A 572 34.45 -16.46 -15.14
C ALA A 572 35.40 -16.03 -16.28
N LEU A 573 36.50 -15.37 -15.92
CA LEU A 573 37.61 -15.07 -16.81
C LEU A 573 38.46 -16.31 -17.03
#